data_AF-F2QXS8-F1
#
_entry.id   AF-F2QXS8-F1
#
_cell.length_a   1.000
_cell.length_b   1.000
_cell.length_c   1.000
_cell.angle_alpha   90.00
_cell.angle_beta   90.00
_cell.angle_gamma   90.00
#
_symmetry.space_group_name_H-M   'P 1'
#
loop_
_entity.id
_entity.type
_entity.pdbx_description
1 polymer ?
#
loop_
_entity_poly.entity_id
_entity_poly.type
_entity_poly.pdbx_seq_one_letter_code
_entity_poly.pdbx_strand_id
1 'polypeptide(L)'
;MSDREALSIFLRSPVSMSMVDYLVVTTESVIRLKQETYSIKNLATVPLKTFINSLILHSNVQTNTLMSTLYFLVKLRGVLPPSATGIHASTHHRIFLGCLIVAAKTLNDSSPLNHHWASYTDGLLSLDDVNTLERELLGYFNWDLRIHTNDLLNILAPFLSPITYSLRESKNARITKFAPSLTVDKSPSQNSGHSKTAYCSVSSIPSLISSTSTNSVVTYTSTTEGGDFCHELNLRPLKLSARMALTNSKSILSSTHESELRPKCEHLISRELAT
;
A
#
# COMPACT_ATOMS: atom_id res chain seq x y z
N MET A 1 -9.65 -16.96 9.88
CA MET A 1 -8.93 -16.21 10.95
C MET A 1 -7.42 -16.11 10.73
N SER A 2 -6.81 -16.81 9.76
CA SER A 2 -5.37 -16.69 9.43
C SER A 2 -4.96 -15.31 8.92
N ASP A 3 -5.82 -14.64 8.15
CA ASP A 3 -5.37 -13.52 7.33
C ASP A 3 -5.17 -12.24 8.14
N ARG A 4 -5.99 -12.04 9.19
CA ARG A 4 -5.79 -10.93 10.14
C ARG A 4 -4.54 -11.11 10.99
N GLU A 5 -4.23 -12.34 11.38
CA GLU A 5 -3.01 -12.68 12.12
C GLU A 5 -1.78 -12.46 11.22
N ALA A 6 -1.82 -12.94 9.98
CA ALA A 6 -0.78 -12.71 8.99
C ALA A 6 -0.58 -11.21 8.72
N LEU A 7 -1.66 -10.45 8.57
CA LEU A 7 -1.60 -9.00 8.39
C LEU A 7 -0.93 -8.31 9.59
N SER A 8 -1.30 -8.67 10.82
CA SER A 8 -0.67 -8.09 12.01
C SER A 8 0.84 -8.37 12.08
N ILE A 9 1.27 -9.58 11.69
CA ILE A 9 2.70 -9.93 11.62
C ILE A 9 3.39 -9.13 10.52
N PHE A 10 2.78 -9.07 9.34
CA PHE A 10 3.31 -8.35 8.18
C PHE A 10 3.52 -6.86 8.45
N LEU A 11 2.53 -6.17 9.03
CA LEU A 11 2.62 -4.72 9.28
C LEU A 11 3.68 -4.35 10.33
N ARG A 12 4.14 -5.31 11.14
CA ARG A 12 5.23 -5.14 12.12
C ARG A 12 6.60 -5.51 11.56
N SER A 13 6.65 -6.13 10.39
CA SER A 13 7.91 -6.48 9.73
C SER A 13 8.59 -5.22 9.15
N PRO A 14 9.93 -5.21 9.02
CA PRO A 14 10.63 -4.09 8.40
C PRO A 14 10.27 -3.97 6.92
N VAL A 15 10.44 -2.76 6.36
CA VAL A 15 10.21 -2.50 4.94
C VAL A 15 11.20 -3.32 4.11
N SER A 16 10.69 -4.13 3.19
CA SER A 16 11.51 -4.92 2.26
C SER A 16 11.65 -4.25 0.91
N MET A 17 12.72 -4.59 0.17
CA MET A 17 12.89 -4.10 -1.21
C MET A 17 11.77 -4.56 -2.15
N SER A 18 11.23 -5.76 -1.94
CA SER A 18 10.08 -6.25 -2.71
C SER A 18 8.83 -5.39 -2.54
N MET A 19 8.60 -4.80 -1.36
CA MET A 19 7.52 -3.83 -1.14
C MET A 19 7.75 -2.56 -1.96
N VAL A 20 8.99 -2.06 -1.99
CA VAL A 20 9.35 -0.87 -2.76
C VAL A 20 9.16 -1.11 -4.26
N ASP A 21 9.62 -2.24 -4.77
CA ASP A 21 9.43 -2.60 -6.18
C ASP A 21 7.96 -2.69 -6.56
N TYR A 22 7.15 -3.30 -5.68
CA TYR A 22 5.70 -3.37 -5.90
C TYR A 22 5.02 -1.99 -5.90
N LEU A 23 5.47 -1.08 -5.02
CA LEU A 23 4.98 0.30 -4.99
C LEU A 23 5.35 1.07 -6.26
N VAL A 24 6.57 0.91 -6.77
CA VAL A 24 7.02 1.53 -8.03
C VAL A 24 6.08 1.08 -9.17
N VAL A 25 5.93 -0.22 -9.36
CA VAL A 25 5.07 -0.79 -10.42
C VAL A 25 3.63 -0.33 -10.25
N THR A 26 3.11 -0.33 -9.01
CA THR A 26 1.74 0.10 -8.75
C THR A 26 1.55 1.57 -9.08
N THR A 27 2.50 2.43 -8.69
CA THR A 27 2.46 3.87 -8.96
C THR A 27 2.48 4.16 -10.46
N GLU A 28 3.36 3.49 -11.19
CA GLU A 28 3.43 3.63 -12.66
C GLU A 28 2.14 3.18 -13.35
N SER A 29 1.44 2.20 -12.78
CA SER A 29 0.15 1.72 -13.28
C SER A 29 -1.04 2.66 -13.03
N VAL A 30 -0.91 3.67 -12.15
CA VAL A 30 -2.00 4.59 -11.80
C VAL A 30 -2.38 5.48 -12.99
N ILE A 31 -1.39 6.00 -13.73
CA ILE A 31 -1.62 6.90 -14.85
C ILE A 31 -0.56 6.73 -15.93
N ARG A 32 -0.99 6.78 -17.21
CA ARG A 32 -0.09 6.75 -18.36
C ARG A 32 0.47 8.15 -18.62
N LEU A 33 1.76 8.28 -18.90
CA LEU A 33 2.38 9.56 -19.27
C LEU A 33 2.26 9.80 -20.77
N LYS A 34 1.94 11.04 -21.18
CA LYS A 34 2.01 11.45 -22.58
C LYS A 34 3.44 11.87 -22.91
N GLN A 35 4.13 11.11 -23.76
CA GLN A 35 5.54 11.34 -24.08
C GLN A 35 5.81 12.61 -24.93
N GLU A 36 4.78 13.23 -25.51
CA GLU A 36 4.95 14.10 -26.69
C GLU A 36 5.41 15.56 -26.43
N THR A 37 5.51 16.04 -25.19
CA THR A 37 5.81 17.48 -24.93
C THR A 37 7.06 17.77 -24.10
N TYR A 38 7.85 16.77 -23.72
CA TYR A 38 9.08 16.98 -22.93
C TYR A 38 10.32 17.08 -23.82
N SER A 39 10.32 18.02 -24.76
CA SER A 39 11.54 18.41 -25.44
C SER A 39 12.46 19.23 -24.52
N ILE A 40 13.54 18.58 -24.05
CA ILE A 40 14.91 19.13 -23.99
C ILE A 40 15.23 20.20 -22.90
N LYS A 41 14.47 20.34 -21.79
CA LYS A 41 14.91 21.28 -20.71
C LYS A 41 14.96 20.80 -19.25
N ASN A 42 14.70 19.53 -18.91
CA ASN A 42 14.96 19.02 -17.55
C ASN A 42 15.43 17.56 -17.57
N LEU A 43 16.67 17.37 -18.03
CA LEU A 43 17.32 16.07 -18.14
C LEU A 43 18.02 15.73 -16.80
N ALA A 44 17.27 15.13 -15.87
CA ALA A 44 17.70 14.22 -14.80
C ALA A 44 16.58 14.12 -13.75
N THR A 45 15.41 13.60 -14.13
CA THR A 45 14.42 13.23 -13.10
C THR A 45 14.96 11.98 -12.40
N VAL A 46 15.10 12.05 -11.08
CA VAL A 46 15.51 10.92 -10.23
C VAL A 46 14.63 9.71 -10.57
N PRO A 47 15.16 8.48 -10.69
CA PRO A 47 14.32 7.30 -10.91
C PRO A 47 13.31 7.14 -9.77
N LEU A 48 12.07 6.75 -10.10
CA LEU A 48 10.99 6.64 -9.11
C LEU A 48 11.36 5.73 -7.93
N LYS A 49 12.00 4.59 -8.20
CA LYS A 49 12.51 3.67 -7.17
C LYS A 49 13.50 4.35 -6.22
N THR A 50 14.42 5.14 -6.75
CA THR A 50 15.40 5.88 -5.94
C THR A 50 14.71 6.94 -5.10
N PHE A 51 13.76 7.68 -5.68
CA PHE A 51 12.97 8.66 -4.96
C PHE A 51 12.17 8.05 -3.80
N ILE A 52 11.48 6.92 -4.05
CA ILE A 52 10.72 6.21 -3.02
C ILE A 52 11.65 5.74 -1.90
N ASN A 53 12.82 5.18 -2.21
CA ASN A 53 13.79 4.77 -1.21
C ASN A 53 14.30 5.94 -0.37
N SER A 54 14.66 7.07 -1.00
CA SER A 54 15.07 8.28 -0.29
C SER A 54 13.97 8.80 0.65
N LEU A 55 12.72 8.83 0.19
CA LEU A 55 11.58 9.23 1.03
C LEU A 55 11.39 8.29 2.23
N ILE A 56 11.46 6.97 2.01
CA ILE A 56 11.30 6.00 3.09
C ILE A 56 12.39 6.19 4.15
N LEU A 57 13.64 6.41 3.71
CA LEU A 57 14.78 6.65 4.59
C LEU A 57 14.63 7.96 5.38
N HIS A 58 14.32 9.07 4.70
CA HIS A 58 14.24 10.40 5.32
C HIS A 58 13.03 10.54 6.26
N SER A 59 11.90 9.93 5.92
CA SER A 59 10.68 9.99 6.73
C SER A 59 10.59 8.90 7.81
N ASN A 60 11.49 7.91 7.78
CA ASN A 60 11.45 6.72 8.64
C ASN A 60 10.06 6.05 8.66
N VAL A 61 9.44 5.93 7.48
CA VAL A 61 8.06 5.44 7.37
C VAL A 61 8.00 3.94 7.68
N GLN A 62 7.03 3.57 8.51
CA GLN A 62 6.77 2.18 8.87
C GLN A 62 6.00 1.44 7.78
N THR A 63 6.11 0.10 7.77
CA THR A 63 5.40 -0.80 6.85
C THR A 63 3.88 -0.56 6.87
N ASN A 64 3.29 -0.26 8.03
CA ASN A 64 1.87 0.08 8.15
C ASN A 64 1.42 1.23 7.21
N THR A 65 2.18 2.31 7.19
CA THR A 65 1.90 3.55 6.48
C THR A 65 2.25 3.37 5.02
N LEU A 66 3.34 2.66 4.73
CA LEU A 66 3.76 2.35 3.37
C LEU A 66 2.76 1.43 2.65
N MET A 67 2.24 0.41 3.33
CA MET A 67 1.22 -0.49 2.77
C MET A 67 -0.15 0.17 2.67
N SER A 68 -0.43 1.16 3.51
CA SER A 68 -1.62 2.01 3.35
C SER A 68 -1.46 3.02 2.20
N THR A 69 -0.24 3.45 1.90
CA THR A 69 0.05 4.23 0.69
C THR A 69 -0.29 3.42 -0.56
N LEU A 70 0.07 2.13 -0.59
CA LEU A 70 -0.33 1.21 -1.64
C LEU A 70 -1.85 1.14 -1.81
N TYR A 71 -2.59 1.06 -0.70
CA TYR A 71 -4.06 1.11 -0.71
C TYR A 71 -4.59 2.38 -1.40
N PHE A 72 -4.06 3.55 -1.04
CA PHE A 72 -4.47 4.81 -1.66
C PHE A 72 -4.08 4.93 -3.13
N LEU A 73 -2.95 4.35 -3.56
CA LEU A 73 -2.59 4.28 -4.98
C LEU A 73 -3.61 3.48 -5.79
N VAL A 74 -4.01 2.30 -5.28
CA VAL A 74 -5.04 1.47 -5.93
C VAL A 74 -6.40 2.17 -5.92
N LYS A 75 -6.77 2.81 -4.80
CA LYS A 75 -8.00 3.61 -4.70
C LYS A 75 -7.99 4.76 -5.72
N LEU A 76 -6.89 5.50 -5.81
CA LEU A 76 -6.74 6.61 -6.74
C LEU A 76 -6.88 6.15 -8.20
N ARG A 77 -6.28 5.02 -8.56
CA ARG A 77 -6.44 4.42 -9.90
C ARG A 77 -7.91 4.14 -10.24
N GLY A 78 -8.72 3.74 -9.25
CA GLY A 78 -10.16 3.52 -9.43
C GLY A 78 -10.99 4.81 -9.52
N VAL A 79 -10.51 5.91 -8.97
CA VAL A 79 -11.17 7.23 -8.99
C VAL A 79 -10.82 8.02 -10.25
N LEU A 80 -9.61 7.86 -10.79
CA LEU A 80 -9.16 8.60 -11.95
C LEU A 80 -9.91 8.16 -13.23
N PRO A 81 -10.30 9.11 -14.10
CA PRO A 81 -10.87 8.79 -15.40
C PRO A 81 -9.89 7.95 -16.25
N PRO A 82 -10.35 6.94 -17.02
CA PRO A 82 -9.48 6.15 -17.89
C PRO A 82 -8.74 6.97 -18.97
N SER A 83 -9.27 8.14 -19.31
CA SER A 83 -8.68 9.08 -20.25
C SER A 83 -7.65 10.03 -19.61
N ALA A 84 -7.43 9.93 -18.30
CA ALA A 84 -6.45 10.77 -17.62
C ALA A 84 -5.04 10.37 -18.05
N THR A 85 -4.30 11.33 -18.60
CA THR A 85 -2.89 11.16 -18.95
C THR A 85 -2.06 12.13 -18.14
N GLY A 86 -0.99 11.61 -17.53
CA GLY A 86 -0.01 12.42 -16.85
C GLY A 86 0.69 13.30 -17.88
N ILE A 87 0.65 14.60 -17.62
CA ILE A 87 1.34 15.58 -18.44
C ILE A 87 2.81 15.47 -18.03
N HIS A 88 3.18 15.83 -16.80
CA HIS A 88 4.58 15.98 -16.37
C HIS A 88 5.37 14.68 -16.20
N ALA A 89 6.69 14.73 -16.48
CA ALA A 89 7.63 13.64 -16.18
C ALA A 89 7.71 13.27 -14.69
N SER A 90 7.43 14.23 -13.78
CA SER A 90 7.38 13.99 -12.33
C SER A 90 5.99 13.58 -11.81
N THR A 91 5.02 13.26 -12.69
CA THR A 91 3.65 12.93 -12.28
C THR A 91 3.60 11.72 -11.33
N HIS A 92 4.36 10.65 -11.61
CA HIS A 92 4.39 9.48 -10.73
C HIS A 92 5.00 9.78 -9.35
N HIS A 93 6.04 10.63 -9.29
CA HIS A 93 6.65 11.09 -8.04
C HIS A 93 5.65 11.85 -7.18
N ARG A 94 4.91 12.75 -7.82
CA ARG A 94 3.84 13.54 -7.22
C ARG A 94 2.69 12.68 -6.68
N ILE A 95 2.24 11.72 -7.48
CA ILE A 95 1.19 10.76 -7.09
C ILE A 95 1.64 9.95 -5.86
N PHE A 96 2.84 9.37 -5.92
CA PHE A 96 3.36 8.59 -4.80
C PHE A 96 3.47 9.41 -3.52
N LEU A 97 4.10 10.60 -3.60
CA LEU A 97 4.26 11.47 -2.44
C LEU A 97 2.91 11.90 -1.85
N GLY A 98 1.95 12.29 -2.69
CA GLY A 98 0.62 12.65 -2.23
C GLY A 98 -0.04 11.52 -1.45
N CYS A 99 -0.03 10.30 -2.01
CA CYS A 99 -0.60 9.12 -1.34
C CYS A 99 0.12 8.81 -0.02
N LEU A 100 1.44 8.98 0.03
CA LEU A 100 2.24 8.76 1.24
C LEU A 100 1.91 9.76 2.34
N ILE A 101 1.79 11.05 1.99
CA ILE A 101 1.42 12.12 2.94
C ILE A 101 0.04 11.85 3.52
N VAL A 102 -0.95 11.56 2.67
CA VAL A 102 -2.32 11.26 3.12
C VAL A 102 -2.34 10.03 4.01
N ALA A 103 -1.62 8.95 3.66
CA ALA A 103 -1.51 7.78 4.52
C ALA A 103 -0.90 8.12 5.89
N ALA A 104 0.21 8.85 5.90
CA ALA A 104 0.92 9.21 7.13
C ALA A 104 0.07 10.08 8.06
N LYS A 105 -0.64 11.08 7.50
CA LYS A 105 -1.51 11.97 8.26
C LYS A 105 -2.81 11.32 8.73
N THR A 106 -3.27 10.27 8.04
CA THR A 106 -4.50 9.56 8.42
C THR A 106 -4.25 8.54 9.53
N LEU A 107 -3.07 7.92 9.56
CA LEU A 107 -2.80 6.75 10.42
C LEU A 107 -1.99 7.05 11.67
N ASN A 108 -1.18 8.12 11.65
CA ASN A 108 -0.25 8.42 12.73
C ASN A 108 -0.75 9.64 13.52
N ASP A 109 -0.85 9.49 14.84
CA ASP A 109 -1.23 10.59 15.77
C ASP A 109 -0.29 11.79 15.67
N SER A 110 0.96 11.55 15.25
CA SER A 110 1.94 12.57 14.93
C SER A 110 2.56 12.25 13.59
N SER A 111 2.43 13.16 12.63
CA SER A 111 2.98 13.03 11.29
C SER A 111 3.73 14.31 10.89
N PRO A 112 4.73 14.21 10.00
CA PRO A 112 5.47 15.40 9.56
C PRO A 112 4.55 16.41 8.87
N LEU A 113 4.77 17.68 9.19
CA LEU A 113 4.16 18.81 8.48
C LEU A 113 4.62 18.86 7.01
N ASN A 114 3.86 19.52 6.14
CA ASN A 114 4.16 19.56 4.69
C ASN A 114 5.52 20.16 4.35
N HIS A 115 6.05 21.06 5.17
CA HIS A 115 7.39 21.61 4.97
C HIS A 115 8.49 20.57 5.19
N HIS A 116 8.30 19.61 6.10
CA HIS A 116 9.20 18.47 6.25
C HIS A 116 9.11 17.55 5.04
N TRP A 117 7.89 17.25 4.57
CA TRP A 117 7.71 16.45 3.36
C TRP A 117 8.37 17.07 2.13
N ALA A 118 8.26 18.38 1.93
CA ALA A 118 8.96 19.09 0.87
C ALA A 118 10.48 18.95 1.00
N SER A 119 11.02 19.08 2.22
CA SER A 119 12.45 18.88 2.49
C SER A 119 12.94 17.47 2.16
N TYR A 120 12.11 16.44 2.32
CA TYR A 120 12.49 15.05 2.01
C TYR A 120 12.58 14.75 0.51
N THR A 121 12.12 15.67 -0.34
CA THR A 121 12.17 15.52 -1.81
C THR A 121 13.46 16.03 -2.44
N ASP A 122 14.44 16.47 -1.64
CA ASP A 122 15.75 16.98 -2.10
C ASP A 122 15.62 18.07 -3.18
N GLY A 123 14.61 18.93 -3.05
CA GLY A 123 14.34 20.04 -3.97
C GLY A 123 13.54 19.67 -5.23
N LEU A 124 13.09 18.43 -5.37
CA LEU A 124 12.24 18.02 -6.50
C LEU A 124 10.86 18.70 -6.47
N LEU A 125 10.31 18.92 -5.28
CA LEU A 125 8.99 19.53 -5.09
C LEU A 125 9.06 20.66 -4.06
N SER A 126 8.47 21.79 -4.40
CA SER A 126 8.36 22.94 -3.48
C SER A 126 7.31 22.69 -2.39
N LEU A 127 7.31 23.50 -1.33
CA LEU A 127 6.24 23.46 -0.32
C LEU A 127 4.85 23.69 -0.94
N ASP A 128 4.75 24.61 -1.89
CA ASP A 128 3.48 24.88 -2.59
C ASP A 128 3.03 23.70 -3.45
N ASP A 129 3.96 22.99 -4.07
CA ASP A 129 3.67 21.73 -4.75
C ASP A 129 3.10 20.72 -3.77
N VAL A 130 3.77 20.47 -2.65
CA VAL A 130 3.34 19.49 -1.64
C VAL A 130 1.96 19.83 -1.07
N ASN A 131 1.73 21.11 -0.75
CA ASN A 131 0.43 21.59 -0.30
C ASN A 131 -0.67 21.37 -1.35
N THR A 132 -0.34 21.60 -2.62
CA THR A 132 -1.28 21.39 -3.74
C THR A 132 -1.59 19.92 -3.93
N LEU A 133 -0.56 19.06 -3.90
CA LEU A 133 -0.72 17.61 -4.02
C LEU A 133 -1.63 17.04 -2.94
N GLU A 134 -1.43 17.44 -1.68
CA GLU A 134 -2.28 16.98 -0.59
C GLU A 134 -3.74 17.40 -0.81
N ARG A 135 -4.00 18.68 -1.10
CA ARG A 135 -5.36 19.18 -1.33
C ARG A 135 -6.04 18.50 -2.51
N GLU A 136 -5.33 18.33 -3.62
CA GLU A 136 -5.84 17.65 -4.80
C GLU A 136 -6.19 16.19 -4.50
N LEU A 137 -5.34 15.47 -3.78
CA LEU A 137 -5.59 14.08 -3.43
C LEU A 137 -6.79 13.91 -2.50
N LEU A 138 -6.92 14.79 -1.50
CA LEU A 138 -8.10 14.84 -0.63
C LEU A 138 -9.37 15.15 -1.43
N GLY A 139 -9.26 16.03 -2.42
CA GLY A 139 -10.32 16.33 -3.38
C GLY A 139 -10.76 15.10 -4.18
N TYR A 140 -9.82 14.33 -4.74
CA TYR A 140 -10.15 13.08 -5.46
C TYR A 140 -10.84 12.06 -4.57
N PHE A 141 -10.40 11.92 -3.32
CA PHE A 141 -11.04 11.00 -2.38
C PHE A 141 -12.33 11.54 -1.78
N ASN A 142 -12.71 12.80 -2.09
CA ASN A 142 -13.83 13.48 -1.46
C ASN A 142 -13.80 13.34 0.07
N TRP A 143 -12.59 13.44 0.64
CA TRP A 143 -12.31 13.25 2.08
C TRP A 143 -12.63 11.85 2.66
N ASP A 144 -13.00 10.87 1.85
CA ASP A 144 -13.19 9.49 2.31
C ASP A 144 -11.85 8.75 2.36
N LEU A 145 -11.21 8.77 3.54
CA LEU A 145 -9.90 8.16 3.77
C LEU A 145 -9.97 6.82 4.53
N ARG A 146 -11.18 6.27 4.70
CA ARG A 146 -11.39 5.03 5.44
C ARG A 146 -10.77 3.85 4.69
N ILE A 147 -9.90 3.11 5.37
CA ILE A 147 -9.28 1.89 4.84
C ILE A 147 -10.15 0.70 5.24
N HIS A 148 -10.70 0.02 4.25
CA HIS A 148 -11.49 -1.18 4.47
C HIS A 148 -10.58 -2.41 4.55
N THR A 149 -10.70 -3.18 5.64
CA THR A 149 -9.82 -4.34 5.88
C THR A 149 -9.86 -5.37 4.76
N ASN A 150 -11.03 -5.65 4.19
CA ASN A 150 -11.15 -6.64 3.11
C ASN A 150 -10.40 -6.21 1.85
N ASP A 151 -10.55 -4.96 1.44
CA ASP A 151 -9.84 -4.39 0.30
C ASP A 151 -8.33 -4.37 0.54
N LEU A 152 -7.92 -4.01 1.77
CA LEU A 152 -6.50 -4.04 2.17
C LEU A 152 -5.93 -5.46 2.09
N LEU A 153 -6.66 -6.47 2.59
CA LEU A 153 -6.25 -7.88 2.50
C LEU A 153 -6.11 -8.34 1.04
N ASN A 154 -7.01 -7.91 0.16
CA ASN A 154 -6.95 -8.24 -1.27
C ASN A 154 -5.73 -7.60 -1.94
N ILE A 155 -5.45 -6.33 -1.65
CA ILE A 155 -4.30 -5.60 -2.20
C ILE A 155 -2.98 -6.18 -1.69
N LEU A 156 -2.93 -6.57 -0.41
CA LEU A 156 -1.74 -7.14 0.23
C LEU A 156 -1.60 -8.66 0.08
N ALA A 157 -2.56 -9.32 -0.58
CA ALA A 157 -2.56 -10.78 -0.73
C ALA A 157 -1.20 -11.36 -1.17
N PRO A 158 -0.47 -10.79 -2.14
CA PRO A 158 0.84 -11.31 -2.55
C PRO A 158 1.87 -11.39 -1.40
N PHE A 159 1.80 -10.47 -0.43
CA PHE A 159 2.68 -10.44 0.72
C PHE A 159 2.17 -11.30 1.88
N LEU A 160 0.85 -11.48 1.98
CA LEU A 160 0.23 -12.25 3.07
C LEU A 160 0.23 -13.76 2.78
N SER A 161 0.18 -14.19 1.52
CA SER A 161 0.14 -15.62 1.16
C SER A 161 1.30 -16.43 1.76
N PRO A 162 2.57 -16.00 1.71
CA PRO A 162 3.67 -16.73 2.35
C PRO A 162 3.54 -16.83 3.88
N ILE A 163 3.04 -15.76 4.52
CA ILE A 163 2.88 -15.69 5.98
C ILE A 163 1.71 -16.59 6.42
N THR A 164 0.57 -16.52 5.73
CA THR A 164 -0.58 -17.39 6.02
C THR A 164 -0.24 -18.87 5.84
N TYR A 165 0.55 -19.22 4.82
CA TYR A 165 1.03 -20.57 4.59
C TYR A 165 1.89 -21.07 5.77
N SER A 166 2.92 -20.32 6.16
CA SER A 166 3.80 -20.70 7.27
C SER A 166 3.09 -20.79 8.63
N LEU A 167 2.11 -19.90 8.88
CA LEU A 167 1.25 -19.99 10.06
C LEU A 167 0.40 -21.27 10.06
N ARG A 168 -0.14 -21.67 8.90
CA ARG A 168 -0.95 -22.88 8.77
C ARG A 168 -0.11 -24.14 9.00
N GLU A 169 1.08 -24.22 8.42
CA GLU A 169 2.02 -25.32 8.67
C GLU A 169 2.40 -25.43 10.15
N SER A 170 2.72 -24.31 10.78
CA SER A 170 3.08 -24.26 12.20
C SER A 170 1.94 -24.75 13.11
N LYS A 171 0.70 -24.39 12.77
CA LYS A 171 -0.50 -24.87 13.49
C LYS A 171 -0.69 -26.37 13.30
N ASN A 172 -0.58 -26.88 12.07
CA ASN A 172 -0.70 -28.30 11.77
C ASN A 172 0.37 -29.13 12.48
N ALA A 173 1.63 -28.68 12.47
CA ALA A 173 2.75 -29.35 13.13
C ALA A 173 2.62 -29.38 14.66
N ARG A 174 1.95 -28.40 15.27
CA ARG A 174 1.62 -28.45 16.71
C ARG A 174 0.54 -29.51 16.97
N ILE A 175 -0.52 -29.54 16.17
CA ILE A 175 -1.61 -30.52 16.34
C ILE A 175 -1.08 -31.95 16.24
N THR A 176 -0.21 -32.26 15.26
CA THR A 176 0.36 -33.60 15.10
C THR A 176 1.29 -34.03 16.24
N LYS A 177 1.95 -33.09 16.92
CA LYS A 177 2.78 -33.38 18.10
C LYS A 177 1.98 -33.66 19.37
N PHE A 178 0.76 -33.14 19.46
CA PHE A 178 -0.11 -33.29 20.64
C PHE A 178 -1.24 -34.33 20.44
N ALA A 179 -1.45 -34.81 19.21
CA ALA A 179 -2.29 -35.98 18.98
C ALA A 179 -1.54 -37.24 19.46
N PRO A 180 -2.06 -38.01 20.44
CA PRO A 180 -1.46 -39.29 20.77
C PRO A 180 -1.51 -40.16 19.53
N SER A 181 -0.37 -40.74 19.16
CA SER A 181 -0.26 -41.72 18.09
C SER A 181 -1.24 -42.86 18.35
N LEU A 182 -2.42 -42.83 17.74
CA LEU A 182 -3.21 -44.02 17.52
C LEU A 182 -2.46 -44.77 16.42
N THR A 183 -1.46 -45.55 16.84
CA THR A 183 -0.88 -46.61 16.03
C THR A 183 -2.01 -47.58 15.72
N VAL A 184 -2.67 -47.39 14.59
CA VAL A 184 -3.44 -48.44 13.94
C VAL A 184 -2.39 -49.44 13.48
N ASP A 185 -2.12 -50.42 14.33
CA ASP A 185 -1.36 -51.61 13.98
C ASP A 185 -2.06 -52.29 12.81
N LYS A 186 -1.52 -52.08 11.62
CA LYS A 186 -1.92 -52.80 10.42
C LYS A 186 -1.26 -54.18 10.49
N SER A 187 -1.83 -55.06 11.30
CA SER A 187 -1.46 -56.46 11.32
C SER A 187 -1.93 -57.14 10.03
N PRO A 188 -1.09 -57.97 9.37
CA PRO A 188 -1.51 -58.75 8.21
C PRO A 188 -2.31 -59.95 8.70
N SER A 189 -3.63 -59.97 8.47
CA SER A 189 -4.46 -61.13 8.76
C SER A 189 -4.33 -62.18 7.65
N GLN A 190 -3.48 -63.18 7.85
CA GLN A 190 -3.76 -64.53 7.38
C GLN A 190 -4.16 -65.41 8.57
N ASN A 191 -5.26 -66.13 8.36
CA ASN A 191 -5.92 -67.11 9.22
C ASN A 191 -5.00 -67.88 10.18
N SER A 192 -5.38 -67.89 11.45
CA SER A 192 -5.40 -69.12 12.26
C SER A 192 -6.26 -68.89 13.50
N GLY A 193 -7.09 -69.88 13.80
CA GLY A 193 -8.15 -69.77 14.80
C GLY A 193 -7.68 -69.95 16.25
N HIS A 194 -8.70 -69.85 17.11
CA HIS A 194 -8.80 -70.29 18.51
C HIS A 194 -8.51 -69.24 19.60
N SER A 195 -9.63 -68.68 20.07
CA SER A 195 -10.07 -68.61 21.48
C SER A 195 -9.13 -68.03 22.54
N LYS A 196 -9.53 -66.88 23.13
CA LYS A 196 -10.14 -66.80 24.48
C LYS A 196 -10.43 -65.34 24.89
N THR A 197 -11.71 -65.10 25.20
CA THR A 197 -12.29 -64.16 26.20
C THR A 197 -11.42 -63.07 26.86
N ALA A 198 -11.87 -61.82 26.76
CA ALA A 198 -12.21 -60.97 27.91
C ALA A 198 -13.01 -59.74 27.45
N TYR A 199 -14.30 -59.72 27.76
CA TYR A 199 -15.15 -58.53 27.73
C TYR A 199 -14.86 -57.73 29.00
N CYS A 200 -14.27 -56.56 28.84
CA CYS A 200 -14.32 -55.50 29.83
C CYS A 200 -14.80 -54.24 29.13
N SER A 201 -16.09 -53.93 29.32
CA SER A 201 -16.67 -52.63 28.97
C SER A 201 -16.26 -51.62 30.03
N VAL A 202 -15.56 -50.56 29.63
CA VAL A 202 -15.45 -49.34 30.43
C VAL A 202 -15.81 -48.14 29.57
N SER A 203 -17.05 -47.72 29.76
CA SER A 203 -17.52 -46.34 29.88
C SER A 203 -16.86 -45.25 29.01
N SER A 204 -17.65 -44.81 28.04
CA SER A 204 -17.89 -43.42 27.61
C SER A 204 -17.17 -42.31 28.38
N ILE A 205 -16.39 -41.49 27.67
CA ILE A 205 -15.96 -40.15 28.07
C ILE A 205 -16.44 -39.15 26.99
N PRO A 206 -16.86 -37.93 27.38
CA PRO A 206 -17.96 -37.24 26.75
C PRO A 206 -17.54 -36.33 25.58
N SER A 207 -18.44 -36.25 24.60
CA SER A 207 -18.47 -35.23 23.57
C SER A 207 -18.94 -33.89 24.13
N LEU A 208 -18.08 -32.86 24.05
CA LEU A 208 -18.48 -31.46 24.18
C LEU A 208 -18.08 -30.66 22.92
N ILE A 209 -19.05 -30.56 22.02
CA ILE A 209 -19.56 -29.37 21.31
C ILE A 209 -18.57 -28.46 20.56
N SER A 210 -18.64 -28.50 19.22
CA SER A 210 -19.18 -27.40 18.38
C SER A 210 -19.33 -27.91 16.94
N SER A 211 -20.54 -28.28 16.55
CA SER A 211 -21.43 -27.48 15.68
C SER A 211 -20.83 -27.12 14.32
N THR A 212 -21.31 -27.87 13.31
CA THR A 212 -21.68 -27.41 11.96
C THR A 212 -20.77 -26.41 11.25
N SER A 213 -20.02 -26.93 10.27
CA SER A 213 -19.96 -26.32 8.94
C SER A 213 -19.82 -27.44 7.91
N THR A 214 -20.88 -27.65 7.14
CA THR A 214 -20.92 -28.53 5.97
C THR A 214 -19.90 -28.04 4.94
N ASN A 215 -18.87 -28.83 4.65
CA ASN A 215 -18.15 -28.71 3.40
C ASN A 215 -18.24 -30.04 2.67
N SER A 216 -19.10 -30.02 1.67
CA SER A 216 -19.20 -30.97 0.57
C SER A 216 -17.84 -31.18 -0.09
N VAL A 217 -17.43 -32.44 -0.19
CA VAL A 217 -16.33 -32.90 -1.03
C VAL A 217 -16.75 -32.74 -2.48
N VAL A 218 -16.14 -31.80 -3.20
CA VAL A 218 -16.14 -31.81 -4.67
C VAL A 218 -14.83 -32.44 -5.11
N THR A 219 -14.95 -33.64 -5.66
CA THR A 219 -13.90 -34.35 -6.38
C THR A 219 -13.56 -33.58 -7.66
N TYR A 220 -12.33 -33.09 -7.78
CA TYR A 220 -11.80 -32.58 -9.04
C TYR A 220 -10.96 -33.70 -9.68
N THR A 221 -11.46 -34.22 -10.79
CA THR A 221 -10.70 -35.04 -11.73
C THR A 221 -9.79 -34.13 -12.55
N SER A 222 -8.52 -34.51 -12.61
CA SER A 222 -7.46 -33.85 -13.37
C SER A 222 -7.72 -33.91 -14.87
N THR A 223 -7.60 -32.77 -15.56
CA THR A 223 -7.21 -32.73 -16.97
C THR A 223 -6.17 -31.63 -17.15
N THR A 224 -5.04 -32.07 -17.69
CA THR A 224 -3.91 -31.31 -18.23
C THR A 224 -4.35 -30.30 -19.27
N GLU A 225 -3.87 -29.05 -19.20
CA GLU A 225 -3.35 -28.25 -20.32
C GLU A 225 -2.42 -27.16 -19.77
N GLY A 226 -1.28 -26.94 -20.43
CA GLY A 226 -0.32 -25.90 -20.09
C GLY A 226 -0.76 -24.52 -20.57
N GLY A 227 -0.36 -23.49 -19.84
CA GLY A 227 -0.53 -22.09 -20.23
C GLY A 227 0.00 -21.15 -19.14
N ASP A 228 0.94 -20.30 -19.53
CA ASP A 228 1.54 -19.23 -18.72
C ASP A 228 0.48 -18.37 -18.02
N PHE A 229 0.63 -18.12 -16.71
CA PHE A 229 -0.30 -17.30 -15.94
C PHE A 229 0.33 -15.97 -15.51
N CYS A 230 0.17 -14.96 -16.38
CA CYS A 230 0.35 -13.56 -16.02
C CYS A 230 -0.87 -13.11 -15.20
N HIS A 231 -0.67 -12.70 -13.95
CA HIS A 231 -1.75 -12.18 -13.10
C HIS A 231 -2.17 -10.77 -13.55
N GLU A 232 -3.22 -10.71 -14.37
CA GLU A 232 -3.86 -9.46 -14.78
C GLU A 232 -4.85 -8.98 -13.70
N LEU A 233 -4.59 -7.77 -13.18
CA LEU A 233 -5.41 -7.11 -12.16
C LEU A 233 -6.77 -6.70 -12.74
N ASN A 234 -7.79 -7.55 -12.57
CA ASN A 234 -9.17 -7.23 -12.91
C ASN A 234 -9.85 -6.50 -11.73
N LEU A 235 -9.74 -5.16 -11.69
CA LEU A 235 -10.58 -4.32 -10.83
C LEU A 235 -11.66 -3.62 -11.67
N ARG A 236 -12.91 -3.75 -11.22
CA ARG A 236 -14.11 -3.23 -11.89
C ARG A 236 -14.11 -1.69 -11.97
N PRO A 237 -14.55 -1.09 -13.08
CA PRO A 237 -14.64 0.35 -13.20
C PRO A 237 -15.87 0.88 -12.45
N LEU A 238 -15.66 1.75 -11.46
CA LEU A 238 -16.72 2.58 -10.89
C LEU A 238 -16.76 3.91 -11.69
N LYS A 239 -17.93 4.23 -12.24
CA LYS A 239 -18.21 5.50 -12.93
C LYS A 239 -18.13 6.66 -11.92
N LEU A 240 -17.34 7.72 -12.18
CA LEU A 240 -17.84 9.11 -12.31
C LEU A 240 -16.75 10.14 -12.67
N SER A 241 -17.19 11.12 -13.48
CA SER A 241 -16.75 12.54 -13.66
C SER A 241 -15.28 12.88 -13.96
N ALA A 242 -15.05 13.29 -15.21
CA ALA A 242 -13.80 13.81 -15.74
C ALA A 242 -13.57 15.28 -15.39
N ARG A 243 -12.58 15.56 -14.53
CA ARG A 243 -11.82 16.83 -14.55
C ARG A 243 -10.38 16.61 -14.10
N MET A 244 -9.51 16.31 -15.06
CA MET A 244 -8.10 16.72 -15.05
C MET A 244 -7.75 17.25 -16.44
N ALA A 245 -8.03 18.54 -16.66
CA ALA A 245 -7.20 19.35 -17.54
C ALA A 245 -6.34 20.19 -16.59
N LEU A 246 -5.09 19.79 -16.39
CA LEU A 246 -4.14 20.51 -15.55
C LEU A 246 -3.83 21.85 -16.23
N THR A 247 -4.45 22.93 -15.74
CA THR A 247 -4.09 24.30 -16.10
C THR A 247 -3.22 24.90 -15.00
N ASN A 248 -2.04 25.39 -15.35
CA ASN A 248 -1.50 26.59 -14.71
C ASN A 248 -1.28 27.65 -15.79
N SER A 249 -2.33 28.45 -16.05
CA SER A 249 -2.22 29.69 -16.80
C SER A 249 -2.48 30.85 -15.84
N LYS A 250 -1.42 31.39 -15.25
CA LYS A 250 -1.37 32.80 -14.87
C LYS A 250 -0.24 33.46 -15.63
N SER A 251 -0.53 33.81 -16.88
CA SER A 251 0.10 34.93 -17.58
C SER A 251 -0.49 36.22 -17.01
N ILE A 252 0.29 36.99 -16.26
CA ILE A 252 0.02 38.43 -16.09
C ILE A 252 1.01 39.15 -17.00
N LEU A 253 0.45 39.67 -18.08
CA LEU A 253 1.07 40.51 -19.08
C LEU A 253 1.36 41.89 -18.48
N SER A 254 2.53 42.43 -18.82
CA SER A 254 2.97 43.80 -18.53
C SER A 254 2.07 44.86 -19.17
N SER A 255 1.89 45.99 -18.50
CA SER A 255 1.74 47.28 -19.17
C SER A 255 2.55 48.35 -18.43
N THR A 256 3.51 48.93 -19.16
CA THR A 256 4.34 50.10 -18.87
C THR A 256 3.58 51.43 -19.01
N HIS A 257 3.86 52.39 -18.12
CA HIS A 257 3.91 53.88 -18.19
C HIS A 257 3.40 54.43 -16.83
N GLU A 258 3.89 55.48 -16.17
CA GLU A 258 4.93 56.51 -16.34
C GLU A 258 5.02 57.27 -14.99
N SER A 259 6.14 57.97 -14.71
CA SER A 259 6.30 59.16 -13.82
C SER A 259 5.82 59.06 -12.33
N GLU A 260 6.47 59.57 -11.28
CA GLU A 260 7.34 60.73 -11.09
C GLU A 260 7.83 60.76 -9.62
N LEU A 261 8.93 61.48 -9.36
CA LEU A 261 9.33 62.15 -8.09
C LEU A 261 9.84 61.34 -6.87
N ARG A 262 11.16 61.48 -6.63
CA ARG A 262 11.82 61.46 -5.30
C ARG A 262 11.36 62.65 -4.45
N PRO A 263 11.48 62.57 -3.10
CA PRO A 263 12.64 63.17 -2.41
C PRO A 263 13.19 62.25 -1.29
N LYS A 264 14.51 62.09 -1.11
CA LYS A 264 15.40 62.82 -0.18
C LYS A 264 14.79 63.07 1.22
N CYS A 265 15.28 62.35 2.24
CA CYS A 265 15.61 62.93 3.55
C CYS A 265 16.55 62.00 4.32
N GLU A 266 17.75 62.53 4.64
CA GLU A 266 18.71 61.99 5.59
C GLU A 266 18.40 62.50 7.02
N HIS A 267 19.02 61.81 7.98
CA HIS A 267 19.38 62.22 9.35
C HIS A 267 18.31 62.24 10.46
N LEU A 268 18.57 61.43 11.50
CA LEU A 268 18.81 61.80 12.91
C LEU A 268 19.03 60.49 13.71
N ILE A 269 20.28 60.13 14.06
CA ILE A 269 20.91 60.30 15.38
C ILE A 269 20.05 59.76 16.54
N SER A 270 20.50 58.66 17.16
CA SER A 270 20.79 58.59 18.60
C SER A 270 21.51 57.29 18.97
N ARG A 271 22.78 57.45 19.35
CA ARG A 271 23.54 56.55 20.22
C ARG A 271 23.10 56.79 21.66
N GLU A 272 22.97 55.74 22.46
CA GLU A 272 23.33 55.81 23.88
C GLU A 272 23.88 54.45 24.33
N LEU A 273 25.10 54.49 24.87
CA LEU A 273 25.84 53.45 25.57
C LEU A 273 26.05 53.99 26.97
N ALA A 274 25.68 53.24 28.02
CA ALA A 274 26.42 53.13 29.29
C ALA A 274 25.59 52.37 30.34
N THR A 275 25.95 51.11 30.59
CA THR A 275 26.41 50.66 31.91
C THR A 275 27.29 49.43 31.73
#